data_AF-A0A4Y8DBI9-F1
#
_entry.id   AF-A0A4Y8DBI9-F1
#
_cell.length_a   1.000
_cell.length_b   1.000
_cell.length_c   1.000
_cell.angle_alpha   90.00
_cell.angle_beta   90.00
_cell.angle_gamma   90.00
#
_symmetry.space_group_name_H-M   'P 1'
#
loop_
_entity.id
_entity.type
_entity.pdbx_description
1 polymer ?
#
loop_
_entity_poly.entity_id
_entity_poly.type
_entity_poly.pdbx_seq_one_letter_code
_entity_poly.pdbx_strand_id
1 'polypeptide(L)'
;MNTTTMRSLRTSSLFHSPLKPQYQPLTHLSSLPSTQRFQHSTPLSPSLPSTLIPANTVNGPPSTLPAPLDLPTREPNQPFFFKYAFTLGKAYAKFYKTGVKNIYYNFIASRTIQTIIDEKHKSSLSSAVKGDALSRSDFQLLIRNRHDVKRVPIFALVFLICGEFTPLVVIAISNVVPWTCRIPKQIDADRKKLEERRMISFRNLTMKTPPAGTDAQGLRRMQLLHISWSLGLSSSVWDYIGGRLPGLPNVILRRKVEKRVKYLDMDDKLIKNEGGVKGMLEEELRMACVERGIDVMGRDVHMLRMHLNAWLRSREKVGVETLLLTRPAAWPSKPKML
;
A
#
# COMPACT_ATOMS: atom_id res chain seq x y z
N MET A 1 42.87 51.30 28.94
CA MET A 1 42.24 52.60 28.62
C MET A 1 42.17 52.72 27.11
N ASN A 2 40.95 52.81 26.56
CA ASN A 2 40.56 53.52 25.31
C ASN A 2 39.21 52.99 24.81
N THR A 3 38.15 53.65 25.27
CA THR A 3 37.06 54.29 24.51
C THR A 3 36.34 53.59 23.34
N THR A 4 34.99 53.61 23.47
CA THR A 4 33.96 53.88 22.43
C THR A 4 33.49 52.66 21.63
N THR A 5 32.21 52.23 21.63
CA THR A 5 31.00 53.01 21.30
C THR A 5 29.72 52.24 21.70
N MET A 6 28.73 52.91 22.31
CA MET A 6 27.33 52.47 22.39
C MET A 6 26.51 53.11 21.26
N ARG A 7 25.62 52.33 20.62
CA ARG A 7 24.42 52.69 19.82
C ARG A 7 23.82 51.37 19.32
N SER A 8 22.52 51.07 19.27
CA SER A 8 21.27 51.74 19.61
C SER A 8 20.20 50.64 19.51
N LEU A 9 19.27 50.61 20.46
CA LEU A 9 18.00 49.86 20.37
C LEU A 9 17.09 50.50 19.31
N ARG A 10 16.51 49.71 18.39
CA ARG A 10 15.25 50.03 17.71
C ARG A 10 14.40 48.78 17.43
N THR A 11 13.34 48.68 18.22
CA THR A 11 11.95 48.34 17.91
C THR A 11 11.56 47.71 16.56
N SER A 12 10.90 46.55 16.69
CA SER A 12 9.74 46.03 15.95
C SER A 12 9.16 46.82 14.78
N SER A 13 9.01 46.15 13.63
CA SER A 13 7.86 46.35 12.74
C SER A 13 7.33 45.00 12.26
N LEU A 14 6.07 44.77 12.59
CA LEU A 14 5.24 43.67 12.10
C LEU A 14 4.80 44.01 10.68
N PHE A 15 5.17 43.19 9.70
CA PHE A 15 4.45 43.12 8.44
C PHE A 15 4.09 41.66 8.15
N HIS A 16 2.94 41.28 8.70
CA HIS A 16 2.08 40.26 8.12
C HIS A 16 1.45 40.83 6.84
N SER A 17 1.50 40.09 5.75
CA SER A 17 0.51 40.21 4.67
C SER A 17 0.31 38.85 4.00
N PRO A 18 -0.92 38.30 4.02
CA PRO A 18 -1.28 37.07 3.35
C PRO A 18 -1.72 37.35 1.90
N LEU A 19 -1.12 36.65 0.94
CA LEU A 19 -1.58 36.65 -0.45
C LEU A 19 -2.84 35.78 -0.56
N LYS A 20 -4.00 36.42 -0.72
CA LYS A 20 -5.25 35.81 -1.23
C LYS A 20 -5.21 35.82 -2.76
N PRO A 21 -5.52 34.71 -3.45
CA PRO A 21 -5.89 34.77 -4.86
C PRO A 21 -7.37 35.10 -5.00
N GLN A 22 -7.62 36.23 -5.67
CA GLN A 22 -8.92 36.77 -6.05
C GLN A 22 -9.29 36.18 -7.42
N TYR A 23 -10.30 35.32 -7.48
CA TYR A 23 -10.91 34.86 -8.74
C TYR A 23 -12.35 35.38 -8.82
N GLN A 24 -12.62 36.21 -9.83
CA GLN A 24 -13.97 36.63 -10.22
C GLN A 24 -14.60 35.57 -11.15
N PRO A 25 -15.92 35.34 -11.06
CA PRO A 25 -16.62 34.39 -11.93
C PRO A 25 -17.09 35.06 -13.23
N LEU A 26 -16.69 34.50 -14.38
CA LEU A 26 -17.32 34.81 -15.67
C LEU A 26 -18.47 33.84 -15.91
N THR A 27 -19.69 34.37 -15.98
CA THR A 27 -20.91 33.68 -16.36
C THR A 27 -20.99 33.55 -17.88
N HIS A 28 -20.91 32.31 -18.39
CA HIS A 28 -21.45 31.96 -19.70
C HIS A 28 -22.22 30.66 -19.57
N LEU A 29 -23.56 30.76 -19.64
CA LEU A 29 -24.46 29.63 -19.79
C LEU A 29 -24.23 29.00 -21.16
N SER A 30 -23.83 27.74 -21.18
CA SER A 30 -24.00 26.85 -22.32
C SER A 30 -24.55 25.53 -21.80
N SER A 31 -25.71 25.16 -22.34
CA SER A 31 -26.51 23.98 -22.05
C SER A 31 -25.73 22.69 -22.32
N LEU A 32 -25.49 21.90 -21.27
CA LEU A 32 -24.98 20.53 -21.37
C LEU A 32 -26.15 19.54 -21.48
N PRO A 33 -26.15 18.60 -22.45
CA PRO A 33 -27.09 17.50 -22.46
C PRO A 33 -26.77 16.49 -21.35
N SER A 34 -27.84 16.06 -20.68
CA SER A 34 -28.02 14.85 -19.86
C SER A 34 -26.80 13.95 -19.68
N THR A 35 -26.21 13.98 -18.49
CA THR A 35 -25.17 13.02 -18.07
C THR A 35 -25.84 11.68 -17.78
N GLN A 36 -25.79 10.76 -18.74
CA GLN A 36 -25.99 9.35 -18.46
C GLN A 36 -24.90 8.90 -17.47
N ARG A 37 -25.33 8.67 -16.23
CA ARG A 37 -24.52 8.06 -15.18
C ARG A 37 -24.14 6.65 -15.64
N PHE A 38 -22.90 6.47 -16.08
CA PHE A 38 -22.33 5.15 -16.32
C PHE A 38 -22.43 4.33 -15.03
N GLN A 39 -23.39 3.40 -15.02
CA GLN A 39 -23.50 2.35 -14.04
C GLN A 39 -22.38 1.34 -14.33
N HIS A 40 -21.36 1.27 -13.47
CA HIS A 40 -20.54 0.06 -13.40
C HIS A 40 -21.34 -1.01 -12.67
N SER A 41 -22.26 -1.65 -13.39
CA SER A 41 -22.73 -2.98 -13.05
C SER A 41 -21.60 -3.96 -13.36
N THR A 42 -20.94 -4.48 -12.32
CA THR A 42 -20.11 -5.68 -12.45
C THR A 42 -21.03 -6.81 -12.93
N PRO A 43 -20.85 -7.40 -14.11
CA PRO A 43 -21.62 -8.59 -14.45
C PRO A 43 -21.16 -9.72 -13.53
N LEU A 44 -22.11 -10.32 -12.80
CA LEU A 44 -21.94 -11.65 -12.21
C LEU A 44 -21.50 -12.58 -13.35
N SER A 45 -20.27 -13.08 -13.29
CA SER A 45 -19.89 -14.22 -14.11
C SER A 45 -20.63 -15.45 -13.58
N PRO A 46 -21.31 -16.22 -14.45
CA PRO A 46 -21.94 -17.46 -14.05
C PRO A 46 -20.87 -18.47 -13.62
N SER A 47 -21.20 -19.24 -12.58
CA SER A 47 -20.41 -20.37 -12.08
C SER A 47 -20.08 -21.33 -13.22
N LEU A 48 -18.81 -21.38 -13.63
CA LEU A 48 -18.29 -22.42 -14.51
C LEU A 48 -17.98 -23.69 -13.69
N PRO A 49 -18.32 -24.88 -14.19
CA PRO A 49 -18.01 -26.14 -13.53
C PRO A 49 -16.49 -26.39 -13.54
N SER A 50 -16.01 -27.01 -12.46
CA SER A 50 -14.62 -27.40 -12.25
C SER A 50 -14.07 -28.21 -13.41
N THR A 51 -13.28 -27.58 -14.27
CA THR A 51 -12.40 -28.27 -15.23
C THR A 51 -11.10 -27.49 -15.31
N LEU A 52 -10.07 -28.02 -14.64
CA LEU A 52 -8.63 -27.74 -14.80
C LEU A 52 -8.25 -26.28 -15.12
N ILE A 53 -8.56 -25.34 -14.21
CA ILE A 53 -7.82 -24.08 -14.15
C ILE A 53 -6.44 -24.43 -13.55
N PRO A 54 -5.30 -24.10 -14.20
CA PRO A 54 -4.00 -24.21 -13.53
C PRO A 54 -4.10 -23.49 -12.20
N ALA A 55 -3.74 -24.13 -11.09
CA ALA A 55 -3.66 -23.46 -9.80
C ALA A 55 -2.97 -22.12 -10.02
N ASN A 56 -3.68 -21.00 -9.80
CA ASN A 56 -3.24 -19.68 -10.23
C ASN A 56 -2.11 -19.22 -9.31
N THR A 57 -0.91 -19.78 -9.50
CA THR A 57 0.22 -19.69 -8.57
C THR A 57 0.75 -18.26 -8.41
N VAL A 58 0.54 -17.40 -9.42
CA VAL A 58 0.92 -15.98 -9.39
C VAL A 58 0.07 -15.12 -8.47
N ASN A 59 -1.15 -15.55 -8.13
CA ASN A 59 -2.04 -14.74 -7.29
C ASN A 59 -1.98 -15.22 -5.85
N GLY A 60 -1.85 -14.29 -4.89
CA GLY A 60 -2.05 -14.62 -3.49
C GLY A 60 -3.45 -15.22 -3.25
N PRO A 61 -3.63 -16.08 -2.23
CA PRO A 61 -4.94 -16.65 -1.94
C PRO A 61 -5.98 -15.55 -1.67
N PRO A 62 -7.19 -15.63 -2.25
CA PRO A 62 -8.21 -14.60 -2.08
C PRO A 62 -8.66 -14.43 -0.62
N SER A 63 -8.50 -15.48 0.21
CA SER A 63 -8.71 -15.41 1.66
C SER A 63 -7.77 -14.46 2.37
N THR A 64 -6.65 -14.04 1.76
CA THR A 64 -5.75 -13.02 2.32
C THR A 64 -6.18 -11.58 2.03
N LEU A 65 -7.17 -11.41 1.16
CA LEU A 65 -7.77 -10.12 0.81
C LEU A 65 -8.97 -9.83 1.72
N PRO A 66 -9.40 -8.56 1.82
CA PRO A 66 -10.65 -8.24 2.47
C PRO A 66 -11.83 -8.94 1.80
N ALA A 67 -12.77 -9.42 2.62
CA ALA A 67 -14.01 -10.01 2.11
C ALA A 67 -14.83 -8.95 1.34
N PRO A 68 -15.64 -9.34 0.33
CA PRO A 68 -16.59 -8.42 -0.29
C PRO A 68 -17.50 -7.78 0.76
N LEU A 69 -17.60 -6.45 0.73
CA LEU A 69 -18.45 -5.67 1.62
C LEU A 69 -19.65 -5.14 0.83
N ASP A 70 -20.73 -5.90 0.85
CA ASP A 70 -21.98 -5.55 0.19
C ASP A 70 -22.83 -4.68 1.13
N LEU A 71 -22.80 -3.36 0.91
CA LEU A 71 -23.57 -2.41 1.70
C LEU A 71 -24.98 -2.25 1.11
N PRO A 72 -26.04 -2.25 1.94
CA PRO A 72 -27.39 -1.99 1.46
C PRO A 72 -27.49 -0.56 0.90
N THR A 73 -28.20 -0.40 -0.21
CA THR A 73 -28.54 0.93 -0.74
C THR A 73 -29.75 1.47 0.03
N ARG A 74 -29.66 2.71 0.52
CA ARG A 74 -30.77 3.37 1.21
C ARG A 74 -31.76 3.92 0.18
N GLU A 75 -33.01 3.50 0.28
CA GLU A 75 -34.08 4.08 -0.54
C GLU A 75 -34.30 5.55 -0.17
N PRO A 76 -34.65 6.44 -1.13
CA PRO A 76 -34.74 7.89 -0.88
C PRO A 76 -35.59 8.27 0.34
N ASN A 77 -36.70 7.56 0.57
CA ASN A 77 -37.67 7.83 1.63
C ASN A 77 -37.56 6.88 2.84
N GLN A 78 -36.56 6.00 2.88
CA GLN A 78 -36.42 5.05 3.99
C GLN A 78 -35.83 5.75 5.23
N PRO A 79 -36.49 5.65 6.41
CA PRO A 79 -35.93 6.14 7.65
C PRO A 79 -34.63 5.40 7.98
N PHE A 80 -33.63 6.13 8.47
CA PHE A 80 -32.32 5.56 8.79
C PHE A 80 -32.40 4.49 9.89
N PHE A 81 -33.22 4.76 10.90
CA PHE A 81 -33.28 3.93 12.11
C PHE A 81 -34.13 2.66 11.94
N PHE A 82 -33.81 1.67 12.78
CA PHE A 82 -34.37 0.31 12.86
C PHE A 82 -34.06 -0.60 11.67
N LYS A 83 -34.68 -0.43 10.50
CA LYS A 83 -34.53 -1.41 9.39
C LYS A 83 -33.21 -1.26 8.63
N TYR A 84 -32.89 -0.03 8.19
CA TYR A 84 -31.67 0.23 7.43
C TYR A 84 -30.43 0.05 8.30
N ALA A 85 -30.39 0.68 9.48
CA ALA A 85 -29.29 0.56 10.43
C ALA A 85 -28.99 -0.91 10.82
N PHE A 86 -30.00 -1.74 11.07
CA PHE A 86 -29.81 -3.15 11.39
C PHE A 86 -29.26 -3.95 10.20
N THR A 87 -29.78 -3.70 8.99
CA THR A 87 -29.28 -4.35 7.76
C THR A 87 -27.83 -3.96 7.48
N LEU A 88 -27.50 -2.69 7.65
CA LEU A 88 -26.15 -2.16 7.54
C LEU A 88 -25.22 -2.78 8.58
N GLY A 89 -25.64 -2.85 9.85
CA GLY A 89 -24.91 -3.50 10.93
C GLY A 89 -24.65 -4.98 10.65
N LYS A 90 -25.65 -5.71 10.16
CA LYS A 90 -25.50 -7.12 9.74
C LYS A 90 -24.48 -7.29 8.62
N ALA A 91 -24.46 -6.40 7.64
CA ALA A 91 -23.47 -6.44 6.54
C ALA A 91 -22.04 -6.30 7.09
N TYR A 92 -21.79 -5.32 7.95
CA TYR A 92 -20.48 -5.15 8.60
C TYR A 92 -20.11 -6.32 9.51
N ALA A 93 -21.05 -6.84 10.31
CA ALA A 93 -20.80 -7.98 11.18
C ALA A 93 -20.42 -9.24 10.37
N LYS A 94 -21.11 -9.49 9.24
CA LYS A 94 -20.76 -10.57 8.30
C LYS A 94 -19.37 -10.38 7.72
N PHE A 95 -19.04 -9.16 7.26
CA PHE A 95 -17.73 -8.82 6.73
C PHE A 95 -16.61 -9.10 7.73
N TYR A 96 -16.69 -8.56 8.95
CA TYR A 96 -15.64 -8.78 9.97
C TYR A 96 -15.56 -10.24 10.41
N LYS A 97 -16.70 -10.94 10.56
CA LYS A 97 -16.72 -12.37 10.88
C LYS A 97 -15.99 -13.19 9.82
N THR A 98 -16.23 -12.91 8.55
CA THR A 98 -15.52 -13.56 7.43
C THR A 98 -14.04 -13.23 7.45
N GLY A 99 -13.67 -11.96 7.65
CA GLY A 99 -12.27 -11.55 7.74
C GLY A 99 -11.50 -12.28 8.84
N VAL A 100 -12.04 -12.33 10.06
CA VAL A 100 -11.43 -13.06 11.19
C VAL A 100 -11.32 -14.57 10.92
N LYS A 101 -12.36 -15.18 10.34
CA LYS A 101 -12.32 -16.60 9.92
C LYS A 101 -11.21 -16.84 8.90
N ASN A 102 -11.05 -15.95 7.93
CA ASN A 102 -9.99 -16.06 6.93
C ASN A 102 -8.60 -16.00 7.57
N ILE A 103 -8.37 -15.15 8.58
CA ILE A 103 -7.08 -15.12 9.31
C ILE A 103 -6.79 -16.49 9.93
N TYR A 104 -7.78 -17.13 10.56
CA TYR A 104 -7.62 -18.44 11.17
C TYR A 104 -7.25 -19.52 10.13
N TYR A 105 -7.98 -19.60 9.01
CA TYR A 105 -7.67 -20.57 7.96
C TYR A 105 -6.33 -20.30 7.29
N ASN A 106 -5.99 -19.04 7.04
CA ASN A 106 -4.69 -18.63 6.51
C ASN A 106 -3.57 -18.99 7.48
N PHE A 107 -3.80 -18.87 8.79
CA PHE A 107 -2.84 -19.28 9.80
C PHE A 107 -2.55 -20.78 9.71
N ILE A 108 -3.59 -21.61 9.67
CA ILE A 108 -3.42 -23.07 9.51
C ILE A 108 -2.67 -23.38 8.21
N ALA A 109 -3.12 -22.86 7.06
CA ALA A 109 -2.49 -23.12 5.77
C ALA A 109 -1.02 -22.67 5.74
N SER A 110 -0.71 -21.52 6.36
CA SER A 110 0.66 -21.02 6.44
C SER A 110 1.60 -21.90 7.27
N ARG A 111 1.07 -22.66 8.25
CA ARG A 111 1.88 -23.57 9.08
C ARG A 111 2.42 -24.73 8.27
N THR A 112 1.61 -25.32 7.41
CA THR A 112 2.04 -26.42 6.52
C THR A 112 3.22 -25.98 5.65
N ILE A 113 3.14 -24.79 5.05
CA ILE A 113 4.22 -24.24 4.23
C ILE A 113 5.45 -23.92 5.09
N GLN A 114 5.25 -23.34 6.28
CA GLN A 114 6.35 -23.02 7.20
C GLN A 114 7.13 -24.26 7.62
N THR A 115 6.46 -25.38 7.90
CA THR A 115 7.11 -26.66 8.23
C THR A 115 8.04 -27.12 7.10
N ILE A 116 7.59 -27.03 5.85
CA ILE A 116 8.41 -27.39 4.68
C ILE A 116 9.65 -26.50 4.58
N ILE A 117 9.51 -25.20 4.83
CA ILE A 117 10.65 -24.25 4.83
C ILE A 117 11.63 -24.56 5.96
N ASP A 118 11.11 -24.90 7.15
CA ASP A 118 11.93 -25.22 8.31
C ASP A 118 12.74 -26.50 8.08
N GLU A 119 12.10 -27.56 7.59
CA GLU A 119 12.72 -28.86 7.34
C GLU A 119 13.68 -28.84 6.14
N LYS A 120 13.24 -28.34 4.98
CA LYS A 120 13.99 -28.46 3.73
C LYS A 120 14.91 -27.28 3.43
N HIS A 121 14.66 -26.12 4.05
CA HIS A 121 15.36 -24.86 3.74
C HIS A 121 15.93 -24.15 4.97
N LYS A 122 16.11 -24.85 6.10
CA LYS A 122 16.73 -24.32 7.34
C LYS A 122 16.06 -23.02 7.80
N SER A 123 14.72 -22.96 7.72
CA SER A 123 13.91 -21.79 8.06
C SER A 123 14.21 -20.52 7.23
N SER A 124 14.94 -20.66 6.12
CA SER A 124 15.28 -19.54 5.25
C SER A 124 14.30 -19.42 4.09
N LEU A 125 13.39 -18.44 4.20
CA LEU A 125 12.44 -18.10 3.14
C LEU A 125 13.15 -17.78 1.80
N SER A 126 14.29 -17.10 1.86
CA SER A 126 15.06 -16.79 0.65
C SER A 126 15.64 -18.04 0.00
N SER A 127 16.03 -19.04 0.78
CA SER A 127 16.53 -20.31 0.25
C SER A 127 15.41 -21.12 -0.39
N ALA A 128 14.21 -21.12 0.21
CA ALA A 128 13.03 -21.76 -0.36
C ALA A 128 12.61 -21.13 -1.70
N VAL A 129 12.59 -19.80 -1.79
CA VAL A 129 12.30 -19.09 -3.05
C VAL A 129 13.41 -19.31 -4.09
N LYS A 130 14.68 -19.33 -3.67
CA LYS A 130 15.80 -19.58 -4.60
C LYS A 130 15.77 -21.00 -5.17
N GLY A 131 15.41 -21.99 -4.36
CA GLY A 131 15.24 -23.39 -4.76
C GLY A 131 13.88 -23.72 -5.38
N ASP A 132 13.09 -22.70 -5.78
CA ASP A 132 11.80 -22.83 -6.46
C ASP A 132 10.80 -23.75 -5.72
N ALA A 133 10.91 -23.81 -4.39
CA ALA A 133 10.08 -24.65 -3.53
C ALA A 133 8.76 -23.98 -3.12
N LEU A 134 8.55 -22.73 -3.51
CA LEU A 134 7.37 -21.93 -3.18
C LEU A 134 6.81 -21.28 -4.44
N SER A 135 5.48 -21.29 -4.55
CA SER A 135 4.79 -20.40 -5.48
C SER A 135 4.74 -18.96 -4.95
N ARG A 136 4.41 -17.98 -5.80
CA ARG A 136 4.07 -16.63 -5.32
C ARG A 136 2.85 -16.67 -4.40
N SER A 137 1.89 -17.53 -4.67
CA SER A 137 0.70 -17.69 -3.84
C SER A 137 1.05 -18.09 -2.41
N ASP A 138 1.95 -19.06 -2.24
CA ASP A 138 2.47 -19.51 -0.94
C ASP A 138 3.25 -18.39 -0.24
N PHE A 139 4.12 -17.73 -1.00
CA PHE A 139 4.91 -16.61 -0.49
C PHE A 139 4.02 -15.47 0.03
N GLN A 140 3.00 -15.08 -0.75
CA GLN A 140 2.05 -14.04 -0.38
C GLN A 140 1.20 -14.47 0.83
N LEU A 141 0.78 -15.72 0.90
CA LEU A 141 0.08 -16.28 2.06
C LEU A 141 0.90 -16.13 3.35
N LEU A 142 2.18 -16.52 3.33
CA LEU A 142 3.08 -16.41 4.49
C LEU A 142 3.25 -14.96 4.94
N ILE A 143 3.51 -14.05 4.00
CA ILE A 143 3.78 -12.64 4.31
C ILE A 143 2.54 -11.94 4.85
N ARG A 144 1.38 -12.12 4.19
CA ARG A 144 0.10 -11.52 4.58
C ARG A 144 -0.41 -12.10 5.90
N ASN A 145 -0.34 -13.42 6.07
CA ASN A 145 -0.76 -14.05 7.32
C ASN A 145 0.08 -13.57 8.52
N ARG A 146 1.41 -13.48 8.37
CA ARG A 146 2.28 -12.95 9.43
C ARG A 146 1.94 -11.50 9.79
N HIS A 147 1.51 -10.70 8.82
CA HIS A 147 1.05 -9.34 9.05
C HIS A 147 -0.23 -9.29 9.89
N ASP A 148 -1.20 -10.14 9.54
CA ASP A 148 -2.53 -10.16 10.16
C ASP A 148 -2.51 -10.76 11.56
N VAL A 149 -1.85 -11.91 11.75
CA VAL A 149 -1.72 -12.57 13.07
C VAL A 149 -1.10 -11.65 14.10
N LYS A 150 -0.11 -10.82 13.71
CA LYS A 150 0.50 -9.83 14.61
C LYS A 150 -0.43 -8.71 15.05
N ARG A 151 -1.51 -8.47 14.29
CA ARG A 151 -2.48 -7.40 14.56
C ARG A 151 -3.74 -7.89 15.26
N VAL A 152 -4.03 -9.20 15.19
CA VAL A 152 -5.19 -9.79 15.89
C VAL A 152 -5.25 -9.40 17.37
N PRO A 153 -4.15 -9.45 18.18
CA PRO A 153 -4.25 -9.07 19.59
C PRO A 153 -4.66 -7.61 19.80
N ILE A 154 -4.07 -6.68 19.02
CA ILE A 154 -4.38 -5.25 19.12
C ILE A 154 -5.80 -4.98 18.61
N PHE A 155 -6.20 -5.63 17.53
CA PHE A 155 -7.55 -5.54 16.98
C PHE A 155 -8.61 -6.06 17.96
N ALA A 156 -8.34 -7.20 18.61
CA ALA A 156 -9.21 -7.76 19.65
C ALA A 156 -9.31 -6.85 20.87
N LEU A 157 -8.20 -6.22 21.28
CA LEU A 157 -8.21 -5.23 22.37
C LEU A 157 -9.06 -4.01 22.03
N VAL A 158 -8.93 -3.46 20.81
CA VAL A 158 -9.78 -2.36 20.34
C VAL A 158 -11.25 -2.77 20.30
N PHE A 159 -11.55 -3.99 19.86
CA PHE A 159 -12.91 -4.51 19.87
C PHE A 159 -13.47 -4.62 21.30
N LEU A 160 -12.67 -5.12 22.25
CA LEU A 160 -13.07 -5.27 23.64
C LEU A 160 -13.33 -3.92 24.34
N ILE A 161 -12.46 -2.92 24.11
CA ILE A 161 -12.59 -1.59 24.73
C ILE A 161 -13.75 -0.82 24.11
N CYS A 162 -13.88 -0.85 22.78
CA CYS A 162 -14.84 -0.03 22.08
C CYS A 162 -16.23 -0.67 21.98
N GLY A 163 -16.35 -1.99 22.21
CA GLY A 163 -17.62 -2.73 22.19
C GLY A 163 -18.44 -2.44 20.94
N GLU A 164 -19.61 -1.82 21.12
CA GLU A 164 -20.52 -1.46 20.02
C GLU A 164 -20.01 -0.29 19.16
N PHE A 165 -19.08 0.52 19.66
CA PHE A 165 -18.49 1.65 18.93
C PHE A 165 -17.31 1.23 18.02
N THR A 166 -16.93 -0.05 18.00
CA THR A 166 -15.80 -0.52 17.18
C THR A 166 -15.89 -0.17 15.69
N PRO A 167 -17.06 -0.18 15.02
CA PRO A 167 -17.14 0.25 13.62
C PRO A 167 -16.65 1.69 13.38
N LEU A 168 -16.85 2.62 14.33
CA LEU A 168 -16.37 3.99 14.22
C LEU A 168 -14.85 4.08 14.44
N VAL A 169 -14.32 3.33 15.40
CA VAL A 169 -12.88 3.32 15.74
C VAL A 169 -12.05 2.65 14.64
N VAL A 170 -12.57 1.57 14.06
CA VAL A 170 -11.91 0.87 12.96
C VAL A 170 -11.80 1.76 11.72
N ILE A 171 -12.81 2.60 11.43
CA ILE A 171 -12.74 3.58 10.33
C ILE A 171 -11.58 4.57 10.54
N ALA A 172 -11.33 4.99 11.79
CA ALA A 172 -10.31 5.98 12.10
C ALA A 172 -8.86 5.46 12.10
N ILE A 173 -8.64 4.14 12.27
CA ILE A 173 -7.30 3.59 12.52
C ILE A 173 -6.98 2.37 11.62
N SER A 174 -6.67 2.60 10.34
CA SER A 174 -6.28 1.53 9.38
C SER A 174 -5.07 0.68 9.80
N ASN A 175 -4.22 1.18 10.70
CA ASN A 175 -2.96 0.53 11.08
C ASN A 175 -3.13 -0.68 12.00
N VAL A 176 -4.21 -0.70 12.78
CA VAL A 176 -4.52 -1.76 13.75
C VAL A 176 -5.29 -2.91 13.08
N VAL A 177 -5.96 -2.63 11.98
CA VAL A 177 -6.88 -3.55 11.31
C VAL A 177 -6.09 -4.57 10.46
N PRO A 178 -6.32 -5.89 10.64
CA PRO A 178 -5.81 -6.92 9.73
C PRO A 178 -6.26 -6.66 8.29
N TRP A 179 -5.47 -7.09 7.30
CA TRP A 179 -5.77 -6.87 5.88
C TRP A 179 -7.09 -7.48 5.46
N THR A 180 -7.41 -8.68 5.92
CA THR A 180 -8.70 -9.36 5.72
C THR A 180 -9.92 -8.58 6.25
N CYS A 181 -9.72 -7.62 7.15
CA CYS A 181 -10.77 -6.82 7.78
C CYS A 181 -10.76 -5.34 7.30
N ARG A 182 -9.98 -4.99 6.28
CA ARG A 182 -9.92 -3.60 5.79
C ARG A 182 -11.08 -3.25 4.87
N ILE A 183 -11.76 -2.15 5.16
CA ILE A 183 -12.87 -1.66 4.34
C ILE A 183 -12.30 -1.09 3.02
N PRO A 184 -12.96 -1.29 1.84
CA PRO A 184 -12.47 -0.78 0.56
C PRO A 184 -12.12 0.72 0.57
N LYS A 185 -12.99 1.57 1.15
CA LYS A 185 -12.74 3.01 1.29
C LYS A 185 -11.45 3.32 2.07
N GLN A 186 -11.08 2.49 3.05
CA GLN A 186 -9.83 2.66 3.80
C GLN A 186 -8.62 2.31 2.94
N ILE A 187 -8.71 1.28 2.10
CA ILE A 187 -7.65 0.88 1.19
C ILE A 187 -7.38 2.01 0.19
N ASP A 188 -8.44 2.59 -0.39
CA ASP A 188 -8.30 3.71 -1.34
C ASP A 188 -7.74 4.97 -0.66
N ALA A 189 -8.20 5.29 0.55
CA ALA A 189 -7.68 6.41 1.33
C ALA A 189 -6.19 6.20 1.70
N ASP A 190 -5.80 5.00 2.14
CA ASP A 190 -4.41 4.63 2.43
C ASP A 190 -3.53 4.76 1.18
N ARG A 191 -4.01 4.28 0.02
CA ARG A 191 -3.30 4.37 -1.28
C ARG A 191 -3.11 5.83 -1.71
N LYS A 192 -4.17 6.62 -1.68
CA LYS A 192 -4.12 8.05 -2.01
C LYS A 192 -3.12 8.80 -1.13
N LYS A 193 -3.18 8.57 0.19
CA LYS A 193 -2.25 9.17 1.15
C LYS A 193 -0.81 8.75 0.88
N LEU A 194 -0.59 7.48 0.52
CA LEU A 194 0.75 6.98 0.20
C LEU A 194 1.31 7.63 -1.07
N GLU A 195 0.51 7.78 -2.12
CA GLU A 195 0.91 8.46 -3.36
C GLU A 195 1.25 9.93 -3.14
N GLU A 196 0.46 10.63 -2.33
CA GLU A 196 0.74 12.02 -1.94
C GLU A 196 2.08 12.12 -1.20
N ARG A 197 2.32 11.24 -0.23
CA ARG A 197 3.60 11.18 0.50
C ARG A 197 4.78 10.89 -0.43
N ARG A 198 4.58 9.98 -1.39
CA ARG A 198 5.58 9.64 -2.42
C ARG A 198 5.87 10.84 -3.31
N MET A 199 4.83 11.53 -3.79
CA MET A 199 4.96 12.75 -4.58
C MET A 199 5.79 13.82 -3.86
N ILE A 200 5.46 14.11 -2.59
CA ILE A 200 6.20 15.06 -1.75
C ILE A 200 7.66 14.59 -1.58
N SER A 201 7.87 13.29 -1.32
CA SER A 201 9.21 12.74 -1.13
C SER A 201 10.09 12.86 -2.38
N PHE A 202 9.53 12.64 -3.57
CA PHE A 202 10.25 12.83 -4.84
C PHE A 202 10.55 14.31 -5.11
N ARG A 203 9.62 15.23 -4.79
CA ARG A 203 9.87 16.68 -4.93
C ARG A 203 11.06 17.14 -4.08
N ASN A 204 11.24 16.53 -2.92
CA ASN A 204 12.30 16.88 -1.97
C ASN A 204 13.58 16.03 -2.13
N LEU A 205 13.60 15.07 -3.05
CA LEU A 205 14.76 14.22 -3.30
C LEU A 205 15.79 14.98 -4.14
N THR A 206 16.75 15.61 -3.48
CA THR A 206 17.85 16.36 -4.13
C THR A 206 19.08 15.51 -4.43
N MET A 207 19.13 14.28 -3.92
CA MET A 207 20.28 13.40 -4.02
C MET A 207 20.33 12.67 -5.37
N LYS A 208 21.52 12.58 -5.96
CA LYS A 208 21.76 11.74 -7.14
C LYS A 208 21.48 10.26 -6.82
N THR A 209 21.09 9.52 -7.85
CA THR A 209 21.00 8.06 -7.78
C THR A 209 22.36 7.46 -7.39
N PRO A 210 22.37 6.42 -6.54
CA PRO A 210 23.61 5.78 -6.15
C PRO A 210 24.26 5.09 -7.36
N PRO A 211 25.58 4.85 -7.34
CA PRO A 211 26.26 4.04 -8.34
C PRO A 211 25.59 2.67 -8.53
N ALA A 212 25.70 2.11 -9.73
CA ALA A 212 25.19 0.77 -10.01
C ALA A 212 25.79 -0.26 -9.04
N GLY A 213 24.96 -1.16 -8.52
CA GLY A 213 25.36 -2.18 -7.56
C GLY A 213 25.40 -1.73 -6.09
N THR A 214 25.02 -0.48 -5.79
CA THR A 214 24.87 -0.04 -4.39
C THR A 214 23.70 -0.76 -3.74
N ASP A 215 23.99 -1.51 -2.68
CA ASP A 215 22.98 -2.18 -1.88
C ASP A 215 22.31 -1.24 -0.87
N ALA A 216 21.30 -1.74 -0.17
CA ALA A 216 20.63 -1.02 0.89
C ALA A 216 21.57 -0.57 2.05
N GLN A 217 22.76 -1.16 2.22
CA GLN A 217 23.76 -0.74 3.22
C GLN A 217 24.56 0.48 2.78
N GLY A 218 24.86 0.60 1.49
CA GLY A 218 25.52 1.76 0.90
C GLY A 218 24.65 3.00 0.76
N LEU A 219 23.33 2.89 0.97
CA LEU A 219 22.41 4.02 0.86
C LEU A 219 22.64 5.09 1.94
N ARG A 220 22.62 6.36 1.52
CA ARG A 220 22.68 7.52 2.41
C ARG A 220 21.34 7.71 3.13
N ARG A 221 21.35 8.41 4.28
CA ARG A 221 20.14 8.65 5.09
C ARG A 221 18.97 9.23 4.29
N MET A 222 19.21 10.23 3.44
CA MET A 222 18.15 10.86 2.65
C MET A 222 17.52 9.90 1.64
N GLN A 223 18.31 9.00 1.05
CA GLN A 223 17.81 7.95 0.15
C GLN A 223 16.96 6.93 0.92
N LEU A 224 17.43 6.51 2.10
CA LEU A 224 16.67 5.61 2.98
C LEU A 224 15.34 6.25 3.43
N LEU A 225 15.36 7.53 3.79
CA LEU A 225 14.16 8.27 4.19
C LEU A 225 13.17 8.38 3.02
N HIS A 226 13.69 8.69 1.83
CA HIS A 226 12.88 8.73 0.61
C HIS A 226 12.19 7.39 0.37
N ILE A 227 12.94 6.27 0.33
CA ILE A 227 12.38 4.95 0.12
C ILE A 227 11.33 4.61 1.20
N SER A 228 11.66 4.90 2.47
CA SER A 228 10.74 4.64 3.57
C SER A 228 9.45 5.45 3.47
N TRP A 229 9.50 6.70 3.03
CA TRP A 229 8.32 7.55 2.85
C TRP A 229 7.51 7.14 1.63
N SER A 230 8.17 6.94 0.48
CA SER A 230 7.57 6.56 -0.80
C SER A 230 6.84 5.21 -0.74
N LEU A 231 7.30 4.29 0.11
CA LEU A 231 6.71 2.96 0.30
C LEU A 231 5.91 2.82 1.61
N GLY A 232 5.81 3.87 2.43
CA GLY A 232 5.06 3.84 3.69
C GLY A 232 5.63 2.86 4.72
N LEU A 233 6.95 2.66 4.76
CA LEU A 233 7.60 1.71 5.68
C LEU A 233 7.59 2.20 7.15
N SER A 234 7.29 3.48 7.38
CA SER A 234 7.21 4.10 8.71
C SER A 234 5.86 4.78 8.93
N SER A 235 5.36 4.73 10.17
CA SER A 235 4.17 5.48 10.55
C SER A 235 4.45 6.99 10.56
N SER A 236 3.43 7.79 10.28
CA SER A 236 3.50 9.26 10.31
C SER A 236 3.87 9.82 11.67
N VAL A 237 3.66 9.05 12.75
CA VAL A 237 4.05 9.43 14.11
C VAL A 237 5.56 9.63 14.22
N TRP A 238 6.37 8.80 13.56
CA TRP A 238 7.83 8.96 13.54
C TRP A 238 8.29 10.21 12.81
N ASP A 239 7.47 10.73 11.90
CA ASP A 239 7.77 11.97 11.19
C ASP A 239 7.53 13.19 12.09
N TYR A 240 6.56 13.09 13.01
CA TYR A 240 6.26 14.11 14.00
C TYR A 240 7.24 14.10 15.18
N ILE A 241 7.57 12.92 15.72
CA ILE A 241 8.46 12.76 16.88
C ILE A 241 9.92 13.16 16.56
N GLY A 242 10.34 13.09 15.30
CA GLY A 242 11.74 13.26 14.90
C GLY A 242 12.35 14.66 15.11
N GLY A 243 11.56 15.70 15.42
CA GLY A 243 12.08 17.06 15.62
C GLY A 243 12.96 17.53 14.46
N ARG A 244 14.25 17.79 14.72
CA ARG A 244 15.26 18.23 13.70
C ARG A 244 15.70 17.12 12.72
N LEU A 245 15.46 15.85 13.02
CA LEU A 245 15.73 14.71 12.13
C LEU A 245 14.43 13.94 11.89
N PRO A 246 13.64 14.28 10.86
CA PRO A 246 12.39 13.58 10.61
C PRO A 246 12.64 12.09 10.36
N GLY A 247 11.80 11.25 10.97
CA GLY A 247 11.76 9.81 10.75
C GLY A 247 12.60 8.96 11.70
N LEU A 248 12.69 7.67 11.38
CA LEU A 248 13.30 6.65 12.23
C LEU A 248 14.83 6.83 12.41
N PRO A 249 15.40 6.28 13.50
CA PRO A 249 16.84 6.08 13.63
C PRO A 249 17.42 5.33 12.42
N ASN A 250 18.61 5.72 11.97
CA ASN A 250 19.24 5.20 10.75
C ASN A 250 19.30 3.66 10.71
N VAL A 251 19.65 3.02 11.83
CA VAL A 251 19.76 1.55 11.92
C VAL A 251 18.41 0.88 11.65
N ILE A 252 17.33 1.40 12.23
CA ILE A 252 15.98 0.84 12.06
C ILE A 252 15.48 1.10 10.63
N LEU A 253 15.72 2.31 10.14
CA LEU A 253 15.35 2.72 8.79
C LEU A 253 16.03 1.81 7.74
N ARG A 254 17.34 1.60 7.88
CA ARG A 254 18.12 0.73 7.00
C ARG A 254 17.60 -0.71 7.02
N ARG A 255 17.42 -1.30 8.21
CA ARG A 255 16.84 -2.65 8.37
C ARG A 255 15.47 -2.80 7.71
N LYS A 256 14.63 -1.76 7.80
CA LYS A 256 13.31 -1.76 7.14
C LYS A 256 13.42 -1.72 5.63
N VAL A 257 14.30 -0.88 5.09
CA VAL A 257 14.56 -0.79 3.64
C VAL A 257 15.13 -2.11 3.12
N GLU A 258 16.14 -2.68 3.77
CA GLU A 258 16.71 -3.99 3.43
C GLU A 258 15.68 -5.10 3.40
N LYS A 259 14.84 -5.17 4.43
CA LYS A 259 13.77 -6.16 4.49
C LYS A 259 12.80 -5.99 3.32
N ARG A 260 12.48 -4.75 2.93
CA ARG A 260 11.61 -4.47 1.79
C ARG A 260 12.29 -4.82 0.46
N VAL A 261 13.55 -4.48 0.26
CA VAL A 261 14.33 -4.85 -0.92
C VAL A 261 14.36 -6.37 -1.07
N LYS A 262 14.71 -7.09 -0.01
CA LYS A 262 14.72 -8.57 0.01
C LYS A 262 13.35 -9.17 -0.31
N TYR A 263 12.27 -8.57 0.20
CA TYR A 263 10.91 -8.98 -0.15
C TYR A 263 10.62 -8.79 -1.65
N LEU A 264 10.97 -7.62 -2.20
CA LEU A 264 10.76 -7.32 -3.62
C LEU A 264 11.59 -8.24 -4.52
N ASP A 265 12.82 -8.58 -4.14
CA ASP A 265 13.65 -9.54 -4.89
C ASP A 265 13.00 -10.92 -4.98
N MET A 266 12.46 -11.42 -3.86
CA MET A 266 11.75 -12.70 -3.83
C MET A 266 10.46 -12.63 -4.64
N ASP A 267 9.66 -11.58 -4.48
CA ASP A 267 8.39 -11.41 -5.22
C ASP A 267 8.63 -11.23 -6.72
N ASP A 268 9.63 -10.44 -7.14
CA ASP A 268 10.00 -10.26 -8.55
C ASP A 268 10.43 -11.59 -9.20
N LYS A 269 11.22 -12.42 -8.49
CA LYS A 269 11.61 -13.76 -8.97
C LYS A 269 10.36 -14.64 -9.15
N LEU A 270 9.48 -14.69 -8.16
CA LEU A 270 8.28 -15.54 -8.21
C LEU A 270 7.31 -15.10 -9.31
N ILE A 271 7.10 -13.79 -9.50
CA ILE A 271 6.30 -13.27 -10.62
C ILE A 271 6.90 -13.73 -11.96
N LYS A 272 8.22 -13.67 -12.13
CA LYS A 272 8.87 -14.09 -13.38
C LYS A 272 8.70 -15.59 -13.63
N ASN A 273 8.87 -16.40 -12.59
CA ASN A 273 8.73 -17.87 -12.67
C ASN A 273 7.31 -18.30 -13.06
N GLU A 274 6.29 -17.53 -12.68
CA GLU A 274 4.87 -17.91 -12.85
C GLU A 274 4.19 -17.23 -14.03
N GLY A 275 4.95 -16.95 -15.09
CA GLY A 275 4.42 -16.40 -16.34
C GLY A 275 4.24 -14.87 -16.35
N GLY A 276 4.84 -14.18 -15.39
CA GLY A 276 4.86 -12.72 -15.33
C GLY A 276 3.52 -12.11 -14.92
N VAL A 277 3.23 -10.91 -15.43
CA VAL A 277 2.05 -10.15 -14.99
C VAL A 277 0.76 -10.54 -15.72
N LYS A 278 0.77 -11.45 -16.71
CA LYS A 278 -0.41 -11.71 -17.56
C LYS A 278 -1.57 -12.34 -16.77
N GLY A 279 -1.27 -13.33 -15.93
CA GLY A 279 -2.27 -14.04 -15.10
C GLY A 279 -2.63 -13.34 -13.78
N MET A 280 -2.09 -12.15 -13.52
CA MET A 280 -2.28 -11.46 -12.24
C MET A 280 -3.68 -10.81 -12.18
N LEU A 281 -4.40 -11.03 -11.09
CA LEU A 281 -5.69 -10.38 -10.80
C LEU A 281 -5.49 -8.86 -10.61
N GLU A 282 -6.56 -8.09 -10.83
CA GLU A 282 -6.51 -6.63 -10.76
C GLU A 282 -6.03 -6.11 -9.40
N GLU A 283 -6.58 -6.64 -8.30
CA GLU A 283 -6.20 -6.21 -6.95
C GLU A 283 -4.77 -6.67 -6.59
N GLU A 284 -4.35 -7.86 -7.03
CA GLU A 284 -2.96 -8.33 -6.88
C GLU A 284 -1.98 -7.42 -7.62
N LEU A 285 -2.35 -6.99 -8.82
CA LEU A 285 -1.57 -6.06 -9.63
C LEU A 285 -1.44 -4.69 -8.96
N ARG A 286 -2.56 -4.14 -8.44
CA ARG A 286 -2.55 -2.87 -7.70
C ARG A 286 -1.64 -2.97 -6.48
N MET A 287 -1.74 -4.03 -5.68
CA MET A 287 -0.87 -4.23 -4.53
C MET A 287 0.60 -4.35 -4.93
N ALA A 288 0.92 -5.18 -5.93
CA ALA A 288 2.29 -5.36 -6.42
C ALA A 288 2.90 -4.04 -6.92
N CYS A 289 2.10 -3.21 -7.59
CA CYS A 289 2.48 -1.85 -8.00
C CYS A 289 2.74 -0.95 -6.79
N VAL A 290 1.83 -0.90 -5.82
CA VAL A 290 1.96 -0.08 -4.60
C VAL A 290 3.22 -0.47 -3.82
N GLU A 291 3.51 -1.77 -3.68
CA GLU A 291 4.68 -2.28 -2.95
C GLU A 291 6.02 -1.85 -3.56
N ARG A 292 6.03 -1.62 -4.88
CA ARG A 292 7.17 -1.16 -5.70
C ARG A 292 7.21 0.36 -5.87
N GLY A 293 6.27 1.10 -5.28
CA GLY A 293 6.23 2.56 -5.37
C GLY A 293 5.63 3.10 -6.66
N ILE A 294 4.83 2.29 -7.37
CA ILE A 294 4.08 2.71 -8.56
C ILE A 294 2.74 3.31 -8.11
N ASP A 295 2.36 4.44 -8.72
CA ASP A 295 1.07 5.10 -8.47
C ASP A 295 -0.05 4.32 -9.18
N VAL A 296 -1.12 4.00 -8.47
CA VAL A 296 -2.27 3.18 -8.90
C VAL A 296 -3.59 3.94 -8.94
N MET A 297 -3.72 5.07 -8.25
CA MET A 297 -4.98 5.82 -8.21
C MET A 297 -5.31 6.38 -9.60
N GLY A 298 -6.53 6.10 -10.08
CA GLY A 298 -7.03 6.56 -11.39
C GLY A 298 -6.30 5.94 -12.60
N ARG A 299 -5.54 4.85 -12.40
CA ARG A 299 -4.82 4.15 -13.48
C ARG A 299 -5.63 2.94 -13.96
N ASP A 300 -5.67 2.77 -15.28
CA ASP A 300 -6.22 1.58 -15.89
C ASP A 300 -5.37 0.34 -15.63
N VAL A 301 -6.00 -0.83 -15.56
CA VAL A 301 -5.35 -2.13 -15.28
C VAL A 301 -4.28 -2.44 -16.32
N HIS A 302 -4.51 -2.13 -17.60
CA HIS A 302 -3.52 -2.33 -18.67
C HIS A 302 -2.25 -1.50 -18.41
N MET A 303 -2.42 -0.24 -18.04
CA MET A 303 -1.29 0.65 -17.70
C MET A 303 -0.51 0.10 -16.50
N LEU A 304 -1.19 -0.41 -15.48
CA LEU A 304 -0.51 -1.04 -14.33
C LEU A 304 0.31 -2.26 -14.74
N ARG A 305 -0.20 -3.11 -15.64
CA ARG A 305 0.56 -4.25 -16.19
C ARG A 305 1.79 -3.77 -16.94
N MET A 306 1.66 -2.72 -17.75
CA MET A 306 2.80 -2.12 -18.47
C MET A 306 3.87 -1.61 -17.50
N HIS A 307 3.48 -0.89 -16.45
CA HIS A 307 4.39 -0.38 -15.44
C HIS A 307 5.07 -1.50 -14.64
N LEU A 308 4.33 -2.52 -14.21
CA LEU A 308 4.93 -3.65 -13.49
C LEU A 308 5.88 -4.45 -14.38
N ASN A 309 5.55 -4.67 -15.66
CA ASN A 309 6.47 -5.28 -16.61
C ASN A 309 7.73 -4.43 -16.84
N ALA A 310 7.59 -3.10 -16.89
CA ALA A 310 8.72 -2.19 -17.02
C ALA A 310 9.64 -2.26 -15.80
N TRP A 311 9.07 -2.39 -14.59
CA TRP A 311 9.82 -2.65 -13.36
C TRP A 311 10.63 -3.94 -13.48
N LEU A 312 9.97 -5.07 -13.78
CA LEU A 312 10.63 -6.38 -13.87
C LEU A 312 11.75 -6.40 -14.92
N ARG A 313 11.53 -5.78 -16.10
CA ARG A 313 12.56 -5.63 -17.13
C ARG A 313 13.68 -4.66 -16.76
N SER A 314 13.44 -3.74 -15.83
CA SER A 314 14.46 -2.82 -15.35
C SER A 314 15.31 -3.44 -14.25
N ARG A 315 14.74 -4.36 -13.45
CA ARG A 315 15.45 -5.13 -12.42
C ARG A 315 16.61 -5.96 -12.95
N GLU A 316 16.54 -6.38 -14.23
CA GLU A 316 17.64 -7.08 -14.90
C GLU A 316 18.85 -6.18 -15.18
N LYS A 317 18.67 -4.86 -15.17
CA LYS A 317 19.71 -3.86 -15.49
C LYS A 317 20.21 -3.11 -14.26
N VAL A 318 19.34 -2.88 -13.27
CA VAL A 318 19.65 -2.09 -12.07
C VAL A 318 19.04 -2.69 -10.80
N GLY A 319 19.65 -2.38 -9.65
CA GLY A 319 19.18 -2.77 -8.31
C GLY A 319 17.79 -2.22 -7.96
N VAL A 320 17.12 -2.84 -6.97
CA VAL A 320 15.79 -2.40 -6.48
C VAL A 320 15.90 -0.98 -5.97
N GLU A 321 16.97 -0.70 -5.24
CA GLU A 321 17.28 0.57 -4.61
C GLU A 321 17.27 1.71 -5.64
N THR A 322 17.90 1.50 -6.80
CA THR A 322 17.92 2.47 -7.89
C THR A 322 16.52 2.72 -8.45
N LEU A 323 15.71 1.67 -8.62
CA LEU A 323 14.33 1.82 -9.11
C LEU A 323 13.44 2.54 -8.08
N LEU A 324 13.62 2.28 -6.78
CA LEU A 324 12.87 2.93 -5.72
C LEU A 324 13.22 4.42 -5.55
N LEU A 325 14.40 4.84 -6.03
CA LEU A 325 14.86 6.23 -6.02
C LEU A 325 14.52 6.99 -7.32
N THR A 326 13.88 6.32 -8.29
CA THR A 326 13.57 6.89 -9.61
C THR A 326 12.11 6.68 -9.99
N ARG A 327 11.59 7.58 -10.83
CA ARG A 327 10.23 7.43 -11.36
C ARG A 327 10.21 6.48 -12.56
N PRO A 328 9.06 5.88 -12.91
CA PRO A 328 8.93 5.01 -14.09
C PRO A 328 9.48 5.61 -15.39
N ALA A 329 9.33 6.93 -15.56
CA ALA A 329 9.87 7.66 -16.70
C ALA A 329 11.41 7.67 -16.77
N ALA A 330 12.12 7.43 -15.67
CA ALA A 330 13.58 7.38 -15.58
C ALA A 330 14.14 5.95 -15.57
N TRP A 331 13.29 4.92 -15.54
CA TRP A 331 13.77 3.54 -15.53
C TRP A 331 14.45 3.12 -16.84
N PRO A 332 15.41 2.19 -16.81
CA PRO A 332 16.10 1.68 -18.00
C PRO A 332 15.17 1.02 -19.03
N SER A 333 14.11 0.35 -18.57
CA SER A 333 13.10 -0.26 -19.43
C SER A 333 11.80 0.53 -19.27
N LYS A 334 11.32 1.15 -20.35
CA LYS A 334 10.10 1.98 -20.32
C LYS A 334 8.84 1.12 -20.37
N PRO A 335 7.73 1.59 -19.78
CA PRO A 335 6.41 1.02 -20.05
C PRO A 335 6.14 1.11 -21.56
N LYS A 336 6.00 -0.03 -22.21
CA LYS A 336 5.61 -0.14 -23.62
C LYS A 336 4.25 -0.81 -23.68
N MET A 337 3.39 -0.39 -24.61
CA MET A 337 2.18 -1.11 -24.92
C MET A 337 2.56 -2.56 -25.28
N LEU A 338 1.87 -3.51 -24.68
CA LEU A 338 2.06 -4.94 -24.92
C LEU A 338 1.45 -5.36 -26.25
#